data_AF-A0A956FJ73-F1
#
_entry.id   AF-A0A956FJ73-F1
#
_cell.length_a   1.000
_cell.length_b   1.000
_cell.length_c   1.000
_cell.angle_alpha   90.00
_cell.angle_beta   90.00
_cell.angle_gamma   90.00
#
_symmetry.space_group_name_H-M   'P 1'
#
loop_
_entity.id
_entity.type
_entity.pdbx_description
1 polymer ?
#
loop_
_entity_poly.entity_id
_entity_poly.type
_entity_poly.pdbx_seq_one_letter_code
_entity_poly.pdbx_strand_id
1 'polypeptide(L)'
;MPAPTITVVFTDLDNTLYDWVAWYSRAFYRMLDGASSRTGIPQRQLLREMQKLYRRRQGLEEPEALLHAPSIRRTLGDPRRAREALASAFASYYHARYGSGLQTYPGVRPTLQRLAASGVMVVGHTEAPANHAVARLRALGLEHAFVSLLAAPPAPDDPTIVEGELGELPFSLRCLQPDEHKPNPAVLLQTCARLEVPPHAALYVGDNLGRDVRMARDAGMWTAWARYGTHHDPRDWERVVEVSPWTASQRAQARRDEPSPDARPDVVLHGSFAELWSHFDFAPRLVPTQVAALVAQ
;
A
#
# COMPACT_ATOMS: atom_id res chain seq x y z
N MET A 1 -4.20 25.88 -22.10
CA MET A 1 -3.19 25.01 -22.75
C MET A 1 -3.81 23.63 -22.92
N PRO A 2 -3.45 22.85 -23.94
CA PRO A 2 -3.91 21.45 -24.06
C PRO A 2 -3.49 20.65 -22.83
N ALA A 3 -4.26 19.62 -22.49
CA ALA A 3 -3.91 18.72 -21.40
C ALA A 3 -2.60 17.98 -21.73
N PRO A 4 -1.71 17.75 -20.76
CA PRO A 4 -0.51 16.95 -20.98
C PRO A 4 -0.88 15.51 -21.35
N THR A 5 -0.17 14.95 -22.32
CA THR A 5 -0.36 13.56 -22.76
C THR A 5 0.53 12.63 -21.93
N ILE A 6 -0.10 11.67 -21.26
CA ILE A 6 0.52 10.67 -20.39
C ILE A 6 0.55 9.31 -21.09
N THR A 7 1.69 8.64 -21.00
CA THR A 7 1.92 7.31 -21.60
C THR A 7 2.17 6.22 -20.56
N VAL A 8 2.54 6.61 -19.33
CA VAL A 8 2.72 5.72 -18.18
C VAL A 8 2.17 6.39 -16.93
N VAL A 9 1.38 5.62 -16.16
CA VAL A 9 0.89 6.03 -14.85
C VAL A 9 1.62 5.23 -13.78
N PHE A 10 2.40 5.91 -12.95
CA PHE A 10 2.85 5.41 -11.67
C PHE A 10 1.78 5.71 -10.63
N THR A 11 1.46 4.75 -9.78
CA THR A 11 0.50 4.95 -8.70
C THR A 11 1.03 4.38 -7.41
N ASP A 12 0.95 5.16 -6.34
CA ASP A 12 0.93 4.59 -5.00
C ASP A 12 -0.30 3.68 -4.84
N LEU A 13 -0.27 2.79 -3.86
CA LEU A 13 -1.37 1.87 -3.57
C LEU A 13 -2.13 2.25 -2.30
N ASP A 14 -1.41 2.47 -1.21
CA ASP A 14 -1.94 2.57 0.15
C ASP A 14 -2.54 3.94 0.42
N ASN A 15 -3.85 3.98 0.63
CA ASN A 15 -4.63 5.22 0.67
C ASN A 15 -4.72 5.96 -0.67
N THR A 16 -4.15 5.43 -1.75
CA THR A 16 -4.31 5.96 -3.12
C THR A 16 -5.34 5.16 -3.92
N LEU A 17 -5.20 3.83 -3.97
CA LEU A 17 -6.13 2.95 -4.68
C LEU A 17 -7.22 2.38 -3.77
N TYR A 18 -6.92 2.20 -2.48
CA TYR A 18 -7.82 1.63 -1.49
C TYR A 18 -7.53 2.18 -0.09
N ASP A 19 -8.54 2.14 0.78
CA ASP A 19 -8.43 2.63 2.16
C ASP A 19 -7.69 1.62 3.05
N TRP A 20 -6.37 1.77 3.12
CA TRP A 20 -5.52 0.92 3.94
C TRP A 20 -5.69 1.22 5.43
N VAL A 21 -5.86 2.49 5.81
CA VAL A 21 -6.00 2.88 7.22
C VAL A 21 -7.20 2.20 7.86
N ALA A 22 -8.38 2.31 7.24
CA ALA A 22 -9.58 1.66 7.77
C ALA A 22 -9.43 0.14 7.80
N TRP A 23 -8.90 -0.44 6.74
CA TRP A 23 -8.71 -1.89 6.65
C TRP A 23 -7.75 -2.42 7.71
N TYR A 24 -6.52 -1.90 7.75
CA TYR A 24 -5.46 -2.34 8.65
C TYR A 24 -5.87 -2.16 10.11
N SER A 25 -6.42 -0.99 10.45
CA SER A 25 -6.88 -0.67 11.80
C SER A 25 -7.93 -1.68 12.28
N ARG A 26 -8.95 -1.96 11.46
CA ARG A 26 -10.01 -2.90 11.83
C ARG A 26 -9.51 -4.34 11.91
N ALA A 27 -8.66 -4.77 10.98
CA ALA A 27 -8.05 -6.10 10.97
C ALA A 27 -7.18 -6.34 12.22
N PHE A 28 -6.28 -5.40 12.51
CA PHE A 28 -5.35 -5.48 13.61
C PHE A 28 -6.06 -5.52 14.98
N TYR A 29 -7.02 -4.62 15.21
CA TYR A 29 -7.73 -4.58 16.49
C TYR A 29 -8.64 -5.80 16.69
N ARG A 30 -9.27 -6.34 15.64
CA ARG A 30 -10.02 -7.61 15.73
C ARG A 30 -9.12 -8.78 16.12
N MET A 31 -7.89 -8.84 15.59
CA MET A 31 -6.91 -9.84 16.01
C MET A 31 -6.55 -9.68 17.49
N LEU A 32 -6.29 -8.45 17.95
CA LEU A 32 -6.00 -8.21 19.37
C LEU A 32 -7.18 -8.56 20.28
N ASP A 33 -8.41 -8.28 19.87
CA ASP A 33 -9.63 -8.67 20.58
C ASP A 33 -9.77 -10.20 20.68
N GLY A 34 -9.55 -10.91 19.57
CA GLY A 34 -9.56 -12.37 19.53
C GLY A 34 -8.49 -12.97 20.45
N ALA A 35 -7.27 -12.42 20.41
CA ALA A 35 -6.17 -12.88 21.27
C ALA A 35 -6.42 -12.56 22.75
N SER A 36 -6.96 -11.39 23.05
CA SER A 36 -7.35 -10.98 24.41
C SER A 36 -8.41 -11.92 24.98
N SER A 37 -9.47 -12.19 24.19
CA SER A 37 -10.55 -13.10 24.57
C SER A 37 -10.05 -14.52 24.82
N ARG A 38 -9.10 -15.00 23.99
CA ARG A 38 -8.57 -16.36 24.08
C ARG A 38 -7.63 -16.57 25.28
N THR A 39 -6.89 -15.53 25.68
CA THR A 39 -5.81 -15.63 26.68
C THR A 39 -6.14 -14.98 28.03
N GLY A 40 -7.18 -14.15 28.10
CA GLY A 40 -7.47 -13.31 29.25
C GLY A 40 -6.53 -12.10 29.42
N ILE A 41 -5.55 -11.92 28.53
CA ILE A 41 -4.61 -10.79 28.58
C ILE A 41 -5.35 -9.53 28.08
N PRO A 42 -5.33 -8.40 28.80
CA PRO A 42 -6.00 -7.18 28.35
C PRO A 42 -5.50 -6.70 26.98
N GLN A 43 -6.41 -6.34 26.06
CA GLN A 43 -6.07 -5.82 24.72
C GLN A 43 -5.05 -4.67 24.77
N ARG A 44 -5.20 -3.72 25.73
CA ARG A 44 -4.26 -2.61 25.93
C ARG A 44 -2.83 -3.06 26.26
N GLN A 45 -2.68 -4.19 26.95
CA GLN A 45 -1.36 -4.76 27.22
C GLN A 45 -0.75 -5.34 25.94
N LEU A 46 -1.53 -6.13 25.19
CA LEU A 46 -1.09 -6.68 23.90
C LEU A 46 -0.66 -5.57 22.93
N LEU A 47 -1.44 -4.50 22.83
CA LEU A 47 -1.14 -3.33 22.01
C LEU A 47 0.22 -2.70 22.35
N ARG A 48 0.51 -2.49 23.64
CA ARG A 48 1.80 -1.94 24.09
C ARG A 48 2.98 -2.87 23.79
N GLU A 49 2.75 -4.18 23.87
CA GLU A 49 3.77 -5.18 23.54
C GLU A 49 4.02 -5.23 22.03
N MET A 50 2.96 -5.17 21.21
CA MET A 50 3.04 -5.05 19.75
C MET A 50 3.78 -3.79 19.31
N GLN A 51 3.46 -2.63 19.90
CA GLN A 51 4.17 -1.38 19.59
C GLN A 51 5.69 -1.48 19.86
N LYS A 52 6.10 -2.22 20.90
CA LYS A 52 7.53 -2.47 21.17
C LYS A 52 8.15 -3.39 20.12
N LEU A 53 7.41 -4.38 19.65
CA LEU A 53 7.87 -5.33 18.62
C LEU A 53 7.99 -4.64 17.26
N TYR A 54 6.99 -3.87 16.85
CA TYR A 54 7.03 -3.09 15.60
C TYR A 54 8.15 -2.05 15.59
N ARG A 55 8.48 -1.43 16.73
CA ARG A 55 9.67 -0.56 16.82
C ARG A 55 10.98 -1.28 16.55
N ARG A 56 11.10 -2.54 16.98
CA ARG A 56 12.31 -3.35 16.75
C ARG A 56 12.42 -3.82 15.31
N ARG A 57 11.27 -4.11 14.68
CA ARG A 57 11.20 -4.62 13.31
C ARG A 57 11.09 -3.53 12.24
N GLN A 58 10.79 -2.30 12.64
CA GLN A 58 10.59 -1.14 11.77
C GLN A 58 9.48 -1.33 10.72
N GLY A 59 8.47 -2.13 11.03
CA GLY A 59 7.37 -2.45 10.13
C GLY A 59 6.02 -2.44 10.83
N LEU A 60 5.00 -2.05 10.08
CA LEU A 60 3.61 -2.42 10.35
C LEU A 60 3.27 -3.65 9.50
N GLU A 61 2.11 -4.24 9.75
CA GLU A 61 1.59 -5.40 9.00
C GLU A 61 2.25 -6.76 9.27
N GLU A 62 2.98 -6.92 10.36
CA GLU A 62 3.46 -8.25 10.81
C GLU A 62 2.61 -8.77 11.98
N PRO A 63 1.43 -9.37 11.74
CA PRO A 63 0.56 -9.80 12.83
C PRO A 63 1.25 -10.85 13.73
N GLU A 64 2.11 -11.71 13.16
CA GLU A 64 2.86 -12.77 13.85
C GLU A 64 3.77 -12.26 14.96
N ALA A 65 4.13 -10.97 14.93
CA ALA A 65 4.86 -10.36 16.03
C ALA A 65 4.16 -10.64 17.38
N LEU A 66 2.83 -10.78 17.39
CA LEU A 66 2.03 -11.14 18.56
C LEU A 66 2.49 -12.44 19.24
N LEU A 67 2.96 -13.43 18.48
CA LEU A 67 3.50 -14.69 19.01
C LEU A 67 4.73 -14.47 19.91
N HIS A 68 5.42 -13.34 19.72
CA HIS A 68 6.61 -12.96 20.47
C HIS A 68 6.32 -11.95 21.58
N ALA A 69 5.07 -11.53 21.75
CA ALA A 69 4.67 -10.65 22.84
C ALA A 69 4.96 -11.32 24.19
N PRO A 70 5.62 -10.65 25.16
CA PRO A 70 6.00 -11.26 26.44
C PRO A 70 4.84 -11.94 27.17
N SER A 71 3.66 -11.34 27.15
CA SER A 71 2.47 -11.89 27.77
C SER A 71 1.98 -13.16 27.06
N ILE A 72 1.97 -13.18 25.73
CA ILE A 72 1.63 -14.36 24.92
C ILE A 72 2.62 -15.50 25.18
N ARG A 73 3.93 -15.23 25.17
CA ARG A 73 4.96 -16.24 25.47
C ARG A 73 4.82 -16.82 26.86
N ARG A 74 4.48 -16.00 27.86
CA ARG A 74 4.27 -16.46 29.24
C ARG A 74 3.02 -17.34 29.36
N THR A 75 1.95 -17.00 28.65
CA THR A 75 0.66 -17.70 28.76
C THR A 75 0.57 -18.97 27.89
N LEU A 76 1.10 -18.92 26.66
CA LEU A 76 0.96 -20.00 25.66
C LEU A 76 2.28 -20.74 25.40
N GLY A 77 3.41 -20.21 25.88
CA GLY A 77 4.72 -20.84 25.75
C GLY A 77 5.33 -20.70 24.36
N ASP A 78 5.51 -21.83 23.69
CA ASP A 78 6.18 -21.94 22.39
C ASP A 78 5.39 -21.22 21.27
N PRO A 79 6.06 -20.49 20.34
CA PRO A 79 5.37 -19.78 19.25
C PRO A 79 4.50 -20.65 18.33
N ARG A 80 4.83 -21.93 18.11
CA ARG A 80 3.99 -22.83 17.29
C ARG A 80 2.69 -23.15 18.02
N ARG A 81 2.78 -23.49 19.31
CA ARG A 81 1.61 -23.68 20.18
C ARG A 81 0.76 -22.41 20.30
N ALA A 82 1.41 -21.25 20.43
CA ALA A 82 0.72 -19.97 20.47
C ALA A 82 -0.02 -19.69 19.15
N ARG A 83 0.59 -20.00 18.00
CA ARG A 83 -0.04 -19.86 16.67
C ARG A 83 -1.28 -20.73 16.54
N GLU A 84 -1.20 -22.00 16.92
CA GLU A 84 -2.35 -22.92 16.93
C GLU A 84 -3.46 -22.41 17.86
N ALA A 85 -3.11 -21.99 19.07
CA ALA A 85 -4.07 -21.51 20.06
C ALA A 85 -4.75 -20.19 19.66
N LEU A 86 -4.08 -19.35 18.86
CA LEU A 86 -4.55 -18.07 18.35
C LEU A 86 -5.00 -18.12 16.89
N ALA A 87 -5.16 -19.31 16.30
CA ALA A 87 -5.44 -19.47 14.88
C ALA A 87 -6.67 -18.67 14.42
N SER A 88 -7.74 -18.61 15.22
CA SER A 88 -8.94 -17.81 14.90
C SER A 88 -8.69 -16.30 14.96
N ALA A 89 -7.82 -15.83 15.86
CA ALA A 89 -7.43 -14.42 15.94
C ALA A 89 -6.63 -14.00 14.71
N PHE A 90 -5.65 -14.81 14.30
CA PHE A 90 -4.91 -14.58 13.04
C PHE A 90 -5.81 -14.72 11.81
N ALA A 91 -6.68 -15.72 11.79
CA ALA A 91 -7.66 -15.88 10.74
C ALA A 91 -8.56 -14.65 10.62
N SER A 92 -8.89 -13.94 11.71
CA SER A 92 -9.65 -12.69 11.62
C SER A 92 -8.87 -11.55 10.93
N TYR A 93 -7.56 -11.47 11.13
CA TYR A 93 -6.68 -10.52 10.43
C TYR A 93 -6.55 -10.87 8.94
N TYR A 94 -6.38 -12.16 8.62
CA TYR A 94 -6.22 -12.62 7.24
C TYR A 94 -7.54 -12.74 6.47
N HIS A 95 -8.65 -13.16 7.08
CA HIS A 95 -9.98 -12.98 6.49
C HIS A 95 -10.29 -11.51 6.31
N ALA A 96 -9.73 -10.63 7.15
CA ALA A 96 -9.87 -9.22 6.88
C ALA A 96 -9.28 -8.80 5.55
N ARG A 97 -8.19 -9.44 5.14
CA ARG A 97 -7.54 -9.34 3.82
C ARG A 97 -8.39 -9.87 2.66
N TYR A 98 -9.25 -10.87 2.86
CA TYR A 98 -9.99 -11.56 1.79
C TYR A 98 -11.51 -11.38 1.78
N GLY A 99 -12.11 -10.74 2.79
CA GLY A 99 -13.58 -10.61 2.86
C GLY A 99 -14.17 -9.64 3.89
N SER A 100 -13.39 -8.73 4.50
CA SER A 100 -13.92 -7.87 5.59
C SER A 100 -14.14 -6.39 5.29
N GLY A 101 -13.88 -5.94 4.07
CA GLY A 101 -14.11 -4.53 3.69
C GLY A 101 -12.89 -3.73 3.24
N LEU A 102 -11.82 -4.36 2.73
CA LEU A 102 -10.88 -3.63 1.87
C LEU A 102 -11.64 -3.20 0.61
N GLN A 103 -11.70 -1.90 0.37
CA GLN A 103 -12.45 -1.32 -0.73
C GLN A 103 -11.59 -0.31 -1.47
N THR A 104 -11.75 -0.29 -2.79
CA THR A 104 -11.14 0.73 -3.63
C THR A 104 -11.82 2.06 -3.41
N TYR A 105 -11.07 3.16 -3.50
CA TYR A 105 -11.66 4.49 -3.56
C TYR A 105 -12.51 4.68 -4.83
N PRO A 106 -13.44 5.67 -4.84
CA PRO A 106 -14.29 5.93 -5.99
C PRO A 106 -13.49 6.11 -7.29
N GLY A 107 -13.93 5.43 -8.35
CA GLY A 107 -13.37 5.56 -9.70
C GLY A 107 -12.06 4.81 -9.95
N VAL A 108 -11.43 4.20 -8.95
CA VAL A 108 -10.17 3.45 -9.13
C VAL A 108 -10.33 2.29 -10.12
N ARG A 109 -11.29 1.39 -9.86
CA ARG A 109 -11.54 0.22 -10.72
C ARG A 109 -11.82 0.60 -12.18
N PRO A 110 -12.85 1.42 -12.50
CA PRO A 110 -13.15 1.74 -13.89
C PRO A 110 -12.02 2.53 -14.58
N THR A 111 -11.26 3.34 -13.83
CA THR A 111 -10.14 4.09 -14.41
C THR A 111 -8.96 3.19 -14.75
N LEU A 112 -8.56 2.30 -13.84
CA LEU A 112 -7.50 1.33 -14.10
C LEU A 112 -7.86 0.38 -15.26
N GLN A 113 -9.11 -0.10 -15.30
CA GLN A 113 -9.63 -0.89 -16.43
C GLN A 113 -9.54 -0.13 -17.75
N ARG A 114 -9.94 1.14 -17.76
CA ARG A 114 -9.89 1.98 -18.97
C ARG A 114 -8.45 2.27 -19.41
N LEU A 115 -7.53 2.53 -18.47
CA LEU A 115 -6.11 2.74 -18.77
C LEU A 115 -5.50 1.48 -19.42
N ALA A 116 -5.74 0.31 -18.82
CA ALA A 116 -5.28 -0.98 -19.33
C ALA A 116 -5.86 -1.28 -20.73
N ALA A 117 -7.17 -1.12 -20.91
CA ALA A 117 -7.83 -1.32 -22.20
C ALA A 117 -7.38 -0.33 -23.29
N SER A 118 -6.91 0.86 -22.89
CA SER A 118 -6.35 1.86 -23.79
C SER A 118 -4.85 1.67 -24.05
N GLY A 119 -4.24 0.60 -23.53
CA GLY A 119 -2.83 0.29 -23.70
C GLY A 119 -1.87 1.24 -22.99
N VAL A 120 -2.34 2.01 -22.01
CA VAL A 120 -1.50 2.81 -21.13
C VAL A 120 -0.84 1.88 -20.12
N MET A 121 0.48 2.03 -19.91
CA MET A 121 1.17 1.24 -18.89
C MET A 121 0.87 1.79 -17.49
N VAL A 122 0.54 0.90 -16.55
CA VAL A 122 0.42 1.26 -15.13
C VAL A 122 1.48 0.54 -14.31
N VAL A 123 2.19 1.30 -13.47
CA VAL A 123 3.21 0.81 -12.54
C VAL A 123 2.76 1.10 -11.11
N GLY A 124 2.60 0.05 -10.30
CA GLY A 124 2.35 0.20 -8.87
C GLY A 124 3.65 0.52 -8.12
N HIS A 125 3.62 1.42 -7.15
CA HIS A 125 4.76 1.76 -6.30
C HIS A 125 4.37 1.93 -4.84
N THR A 126 4.72 0.93 -4.00
CA THR A 126 4.44 0.93 -2.56
C THR A 126 5.68 0.60 -1.75
N GLU A 127 5.71 1.02 -0.49
CA GLU A 127 6.72 0.57 0.48
C GLU A 127 6.22 -0.56 1.37
N ALA A 128 5.00 -1.06 1.12
CA ALA A 128 4.52 -2.26 1.75
C ALA A 128 5.28 -3.50 1.24
N PRO A 129 5.39 -4.56 2.05
CA PRO A 129 5.94 -5.85 1.62
C PRO A 129 5.28 -6.37 0.33
N ALA A 130 6.07 -6.88 -0.60
CA ALA A 130 5.61 -7.31 -1.93
C ALA A 130 4.48 -8.35 -1.89
N ASN A 131 4.63 -9.40 -1.07
CA ASN A 131 3.60 -10.40 -0.77
C ASN A 131 2.28 -9.78 -0.28
N HIS A 132 2.35 -8.71 0.52
CA HIS A 132 1.18 -8.00 1.02
C HIS A 132 0.52 -7.14 -0.04
N ALA A 133 1.32 -6.41 -0.83
CA ALA A 133 0.84 -5.62 -1.94
C ALA A 133 0.12 -6.50 -2.99
N VAL A 134 0.77 -7.59 -3.43
CA VAL A 134 0.21 -8.52 -4.41
C VAL A 134 -1.11 -9.10 -3.95
N ALA A 135 -1.17 -9.63 -2.71
CA ALA A 135 -2.41 -10.22 -2.21
C ALA A 135 -3.57 -9.22 -2.11
N ARG A 136 -3.28 -7.93 -1.86
CA ARG A 136 -4.31 -6.87 -1.86
C ARG A 136 -4.78 -6.54 -3.28
N LEU A 137 -3.87 -6.44 -4.24
CA LEU A 137 -4.24 -6.28 -5.65
C LEU A 137 -5.10 -7.46 -6.13
N ARG A 138 -4.75 -8.69 -5.75
CA ARG A 138 -5.53 -9.90 -6.04
C ARG A 138 -6.90 -9.89 -5.38
N ALA A 139 -6.96 -9.63 -4.08
CA ALA A 139 -8.23 -9.54 -3.35
C ALA A 139 -9.17 -8.46 -3.92
N LEU A 140 -8.59 -7.39 -4.48
CA LEU A 140 -9.33 -6.35 -5.15
C LEU A 140 -9.54 -6.61 -6.64
N GLY A 141 -8.98 -7.66 -7.25
CA GLY A 141 -9.09 -7.90 -8.69
C GLY A 141 -8.52 -6.76 -9.54
N LEU A 142 -7.41 -6.15 -9.10
CA LEU A 142 -6.73 -5.05 -9.80
C LEU A 142 -5.49 -5.49 -10.58
N GLU A 143 -5.07 -6.76 -10.47
CA GLU A 143 -3.82 -7.27 -11.05
C GLU A 143 -3.72 -7.02 -12.56
N HIS A 144 -4.83 -7.17 -13.30
CA HIS A 144 -4.97 -6.92 -14.75
C HIS A 144 -4.60 -5.50 -15.21
N ALA A 145 -4.45 -4.53 -14.30
CA ALA A 145 -4.13 -3.17 -14.67
C ALA A 145 -2.62 -2.90 -14.81
N PHE A 146 -1.78 -3.72 -14.18
CA PHE A 146 -0.37 -3.39 -13.97
C PHE A 146 0.54 -4.09 -14.96
N VAL A 147 1.60 -3.40 -15.40
CA VAL A 147 2.73 -4.02 -16.11
C VAL A 147 3.91 -4.28 -15.18
N SER A 148 3.98 -3.54 -14.07
CA SER A 148 5.03 -3.67 -13.07
C SER A 148 4.55 -3.23 -11.68
N LEU A 149 5.12 -3.86 -10.65
CA LEU A 149 4.96 -3.49 -9.24
C LEU A 149 6.34 -3.29 -8.62
N LEU A 150 6.55 -2.12 -8.03
CA LEU A 150 7.68 -1.77 -7.19
C LEU A 150 7.22 -1.84 -5.73
N ALA A 151 7.81 -2.73 -4.93
CA ALA A 151 7.37 -2.98 -3.55
C ALA A 151 8.57 -3.24 -2.62
N ALA A 152 8.41 -3.08 -1.30
CA ALA A 152 9.47 -3.46 -0.37
C ALA A 152 9.68 -4.99 -0.37
N PRO A 153 10.91 -5.48 -0.13
CA PRO A 153 11.12 -6.91 0.06
C PRO A 153 10.30 -7.41 1.25
N PRO A 154 9.71 -8.61 1.17
CA PRO A 154 9.01 -9.17 2.31
C PRO A 154 10.00 -9.55 3.42
N ALA A 155 9.55 -9.54 4.67
CA ALA A 155 10.38 -9.99 5.78
C ALA A 155 10.71 -11.48 5.60
N PRO A 156 11.97 -11.95 5.79
CA PRO A 156 12.35 -13.33 5.51
C PRO A 156 11.53 -14.40 6.26
N ASP A 157 10.96 -14.05 7.41
CA ASP A 157 10.14 -14.91 8.27
C ASP A 157 8.63 -14.63 8.18
N ASP A 158 8.19 -13.82 7.21
CA ASP A 158 6.77 -13.56 6.96
C ASP A 158 6.07 -14.84 6.50
N PRO A 159 5.08 -15.37 7.25
CA PRO A 159 4.47 -16.65 6.94
C PRO A 159 3.53 -16.61 5.73
N THR A 160 3.26 -15.42 5.18
CA THR A 160 2.55 -15.28 3.91
C THR A 160 3.49 -15.41 2.71
N ILE A 161 4.81 -15.51 2.95
CA ILE A 161 5.72 -16.11 1.99
C ILE A 161 5.55 -17.62 2.09
N VAL A 162 4.64 -18.17 1.28
CA VAL A 162 4.63 -19.60 1.02
C VAL A 162 5.48 -19.85 -0.23
N GLU A 163 6.36 -20.86 -0.17
CA GLU A 163 7.20 -21.23 -1.31
C GLU A 163 6.33 -21.43 -2.57
N GLY A 164 6.53 -20.58 -3.58
CA GLY A 164 5.76 -20.59 -4.84
C GLY A 164 4.45 -19.78 -4.86
N GLU A 165 4.00 -19.15 -3.77
CA GLU A 165 2.65 -18.53 -3.69
C GLU A 165 2.48 -17.13 -4.29
N LEU A 166 3.56 -16.40 -4.62
CA LEU A 166 3.36 -15.26 -5.52
C LEU A 166 2.81 -15.74 -6.88
N GLY A 167 3.07 -17.01 -7.23
CA GLY A 167 2.62 -17.63 -8.47
C GLY A 167 3.25 -16.97 -9.69
N GLU A 168 2.79 -17.36 -10.88
CA GLU A 168 3.00 -16.54 -12.07
C GLU A 168 2.22 -15.24 -11.89
N LEU A 169 2.95 -14.14 -11.71
CA LEU A 169 2.34 -12.82 -11.63
C LEU A 169 2.02 -12.32 -13.05
N PRO A 170 0.85 -11.71 -13.24
CA PRO A 170 0.48 -11.08 -14.50
C PRO A 170 1.36 -9.87 -14.89
N PHE A 171 2.20 -9.42 -13.96
CA PHE A 171 3.07 -8.25 -14.09
C PHE A 171 4.46 -8.55 -13.52
N SER A 172 5.44 -7.73 -13.92
CA SER A 172 6.77 -7.80 -13.33
C SER A 172 6.80 -7.29 -11.89
N LEU A 173 7.43 -8.02 -10.97
CA LEU A 173 7.65 -7.57 -9.59
C LEU A 173 9.13 -7.23 -9.38
N ARG A 174 9.41 -6.04 -8.84
CA ARG A 174 10.76 -5.63 -8.42
C ARG A 174 10.72 -5.17 -6.96
N CYS A 175 11.55 -5.81 -6.13
CA CYS A 175 11.76 -5.34 -4.78
C CYS A 175 12.64 -4.07 -4.78
N LEU A 176 12.26 -3.09 -3.96
CA LEU A 176 13.01 -1.87 -3.70
C LEU A 176 14.30 -2.18 -2.93
N GLN A 177 15.36 -1.43 -3.23
CA GLN A 177 16.58 -1.42 -2.43
C GLN A 177 16.42 -0.51 -1.19
N PRO A 178 17.22 -0.69 -0.14
CA PRO A 178 17.10 0.09 1.11
C PRO A 178 17.23 1.62 0.96
N ASP A 179 17.78 2.13 -0.14
CA ASP A 179 17.91 3.56 -0.43
C ASP A 179 16.84 4.08 -1.40
N GLU A 180 15.97 3.22 -1.92
CA GLU A 180 14.94 3.54 -2.92
C GLU A 180 13.57 3.91 -2.32
N HIS A 181 13.55 4.29 -1.04
CA HIS A 181 12.34 4.72 -0.35
C HIS A 181 11.89 6.11 -0.77
N LYS A 182 10.57 6.34 -0.74
CA LYS A 182 9.99 7.66 -1.01
C LYS A 182 10.46 8.63 0.09
N PRO A 183 11.05 9.81 -0.25
CA PRO A 183 10.87 10.54 -1.50
C PRO A 183 12.03 10.48 -2.52
N ASN A 184 12.89 9.45 -2.52
CA ASN A 184 14.01 9.36 -3.47
C ASN A 184 13.52 9.13 -4.92
N PRO A 185 13.81 10.02 -5.89
CA PRO A 185 13.34 9.88 -7.28
C PRO A 185 14.05 8.78 -8.09
N ALA A 186 15.16 8.22 -7.60
CA ALA A 186 16.03 7.32 -8.36
C ALA A 186 15.28 6.13 -8.97
N VAL A 187 14.38 5.49 -8.20
CA VAL A 187 13.62 4.33 -8.68
C VAL A 187 12.65 4.68 -9.81
N LEU A 188 12.07 5.88 -9.79
CA LEU A 188 11.18 6.37 -10.85
C LEU A 188 11.96 6.61 -12.14
N LEU A 189 13.14 7.24 -12.04
CA LEU A 189 14.02 7.53 -13.18
C LEU A 189 14.53 6.24 -13.83
N GLN A 190 14.98 5.27 -13.02
CA GLN A 190 15.40 3.96 -13.51
C GLN A 190 14.25 3.20 -14.20
N THR A 191 13.05 3.25 -13.62
CA THR A 191 11.87 2.58 -14.21
C THR A 191 11.45 3.24 -15.51
N CYS A 192 11.47 4.57 -15.59
CA CYS A 192 11.25 5.32 -16.83
C CYS A 192 12.25 4.95 -17.93
N ALA A 193 13.54 4.87 -17.60
CA ALA A 193 14.57 4.46 -18.54
C ALA A 193 14.33 3.04 -19.07
N ARG A 194 13.97 2.09 -18.20
CA ARG A 194 13.64 0.71 -18.60
C ARG A 194 12.38 0.61 -19.47
N LEU A 195 11.40 1.48 -19.24
CA LEU A 195 10.16 1.54 -20.03
C LEU A 195 10.30 2.41 -21.30
N GLU A 196 11.50 2.98 -21.53
CA GLU A 196 11.79 3.91 -22.62
C GLU A 196 10.78 5.08 -22.68
N VAL A 197 10.46 5.64 -21.51
CA VAL A 197 9.50 6.74 -21.36
C VAL A 197 10.20 7.92 -20.70
N PRO A 198 10.17 9.13 -21.28
CA PRO A 198 10.72 10.29 -20.62
C PRO A 198 9.85 10.68 -19.41
N PRO A 199 10.43 11.13 -18.28
CA PRO A 199 9.66 11.45 -17.07
C PRO A 199 8.53 12.46 -17.28
N HIS A 200 8.71 13.45 -18.17
CA HIS A 200 7.66 14.45 -18.47
C HIS A 200 6.44 13.89 -19.22
N ALA A 201 6.49 12.64 -19.69
CA ALA A 201 5.36 11.91 -20.27
C ALA A 201 4.78 10.85 -19.31
N ALA A 202 5.27 10.82 -18.06
CA ALA A 202 4.80 9.97 -16.99
C ALA A 202 4.05 10.81 -15.94
N LEU A 203 3.04 10.17 -15.34
CA LEU A 203 2.26 10.71 -14.24
C LEU A 203 2.51 9.87 -13.00
N TYR A 204 2.67 10.49 -11.84
CA TYR A 204 2.59 9.83 -10.55
C TYR A 204 1.34 10.25 -9.78
N VAL A 205 0.58 9.28 -9.29
CA VAL A 205 -0.60 9.49 -8.45
C VAL A 205 -0.32 8.95 -7.04
N GLY A 206 -0.54 9.75 -6.00
CA GLY A 206 -0.35 9.31 -4.61
C GLY A 206 -0.99 10.23 -3.59
N ASP A 207 -1.23 9.72 -2.37
CA ASP A 207 -1.90 10.44 -1.28
C ASP A 207 -0.95 11.31 -0.45
N ASN A 208 0.36 11.05 -0.48
CA ASN A 208 1.30 11.73 0.40
C ASN A 208 2.10 12.84 -0.30
N LEU A 209 1.79 14.11 0.01
CA LEU A 209 2.49 15.26 -0.56
C LEU A 209 4.02 15.23 -0.36
N GLY A 210 4.46 14.98 0.88
CA GLY A 210 5.89 15.01 1.23
C GLY A 210 6.69 13.82 0.70
N ARG A 211 6.01 12.75 0.28
CA ARG A 211 6.63 11.49 -0.16
C ARG A 211 6.40 11.24 -1.63
N ASP A 212 5.16 11.00 -2.04
CA ASP A 212 4.78 10.69 -3.42
C ASP A 212 4.96 11.87 -4.36
N VAL A 213 4.31 12.99 -4.05
CA VAL A 213 4.32 14.17 -4.93
C VAL A 213 5.71 14.77 -5.00
N ARG A 214 6.40 14.90 -3.86
CA ARG A 214 7.78 15.40 -3.82
C ARG A 214 8.72 14.55 -4.68
N MET A 215 8.67 13.23 -4.54
CA MET A 215 9.51 12.30 -5.30
C MET A 215 9.28 12.39 -6.81
N ALA A 216 8.01 12.38 -7.23
CA ALA A 216 7.65 12.42 -8.63
C ALA A 216 8.02 13.76 -9.29
N ARG A 217 7.83 14.87 -8.56
CA ARG A 217 8.26 16.19 -8.98
C ARG A 217 9.79 16.27 -9.13
N ASP A 218 10.53 15.75 -8.15
CA ASP A 218 12.00 15.69 -8.19
C ASP A 218 12.50 14.81 -9.36
N ALA A 219 11.68 13.84 -9.82
CA ALA A 219 11.95 13.03 -11.02
C ALA A 219 11.54 13.71 -12.35
N GLY A 220 10.89 14.88 -12.31
CA GLY A 220 10.39 15.58 -13.50
C GLY A 220 9.12 14.98 -14.11
N MET A 221 8.33 14.25 -13.31
CA MET A 221 7.02 13.72 -13.71
C MET A 221 5.89 14.70 -13.45
N TRP A 222 4.76 14.50 -14.14
CA TRP A 222 3.49 15.08 -13.71
C TRP A 222 3.03 14.44 -12.40
N THR A 223 2.34 15.23 -11.57
CA THR A 223 1.89 14.80 -10.25
C THR A 223 0.39 15.02 -10.06
N ALA A 224 -0.30 13.99 -9.58
CA ALA A 224 -1.67 14.08 -9.12
C ALA A 224 -1.75 13.66 -7.65
N TRP A 225 -2.15 14.59 -6.79
CA TRP A 225 -2.35 14.30 -5.37
C TRP A 225 -3.74 13.71 -5.14
N ALA A 226 -3.79 12.46 -4.69
CA ALA A 226 -5.00 11.76 -4.28
C ALA A 226 -5.51 12.28 -2.92
N ARG A 227 -5.96 13.55 -2.88
CA ARG A 227 -6.43 14.18 -1.64
C ARG A 227 -7.61 13.45 -1.01
N TYR A 228 -8.46 12.79 -1.79
CA TYR A 228 -9.52 11.94 -1.25
C TYR A 228 -8.97 10.86 -0.29
N GLY A 229 -7.74 10.41 -0.53
CA GLY A 229 -7.05 9.36 0.22
C GLY A 229 -6.58 9.78 1.60
N THR A 230 -6.48 11.08 1.88
CA THR A 230 -5.99 11.60 3.16
C THR A 230 -7.12 11.77 4.19
N HIS A 231 -8.38 11.61 3.78
CA HIS A 231 -9.52 11.72 4.70
C HIS A 231 -9.83 10.36 5.32
N HIS A 232 -9.32 10.15 6.53
CA HIS A 232 -9.53 8.92 7.28
C HIS A 232 -10.63 9.06 8.34
N ASP A 233 -11.27 7.94 8.69
CA ASP A 233 -12.05 7.89 9.93
C ASP A 233 -11.13 8.21 11.13
N PRO A 234 -11.47 9.20 11.99
CA PRO A 234 -10.57 9.63 13.06
C PRO A 234 -10.22 8.52 14.06
N ARG A 235 -11.14 7.57 14.28
CA ARG A 235 -10.90 6.43 15.18
C ARG A 235 -9.94 5.45 14.54
N ASP A 236 -10.11 5.15 13.25
CA ASP A 236 -9.23 4.23 12.55
C ASP A 236 -7.82 4.83 12.40
N TRP A 237 -7.70 6.13 12.13
CA TRP A 237 -6.42 6.85 12.11
C TRP A 237 -5.70 6.83 13.46
N GLU A 238 -6.38 7.20 14.55
CA GLU A 238 -5.76 7.22 15.88
C GLU A 238 -5.25 5.84 16.29
N ARG A 239 -5.97 4.78 15.93
CA ARG A 239 -5.56 3.40 16.15
C ARG A 239 -4.29 3.01 15.41
N VAL A 240 -4.11 3.47 14.17
CA VAL A 240 -2.87 3.30 13.40
C VAL A 240 -1.75 4.08 14.08
N VAL A 241 -1.97 5.37 14.38
CA VAL A 241 -1.01 6.23 15.09
C VAL A 241 -0.55 5.59 16.40
N GLU A 242 -1.45 4.97 17.16
CA GLU A 242 -1.17 4.33 18.45
C GLU A 242 -0.21 3.14 18.32
N VAL A 243 -0.46 2.26 17.34
CA VAL A 243 0.35 1.03 17.13
C VAL A 243 1.66 1.31 16.37
N SER A 244 1.71 2.39 15.58
CA SER A 244 2.87 2.76 14.76
C SER A 244 4.20 2.77 15.53
N PRO A 245 5.29 2.31 14.90
CA PRO A 245 6.64 2.35 15.49
C PRO A 245 7.21 3.77 15.61
N TRP A 246 6.40 4.79 15.33
CA TRP A 246 6.76 6.19 15.33
C TRP A 246 7.24 6.70 16.70
N THR A 247 8.06 7.73 16.67
CA THR A 247 8.43 8.53 17.84
C THR A 247 7.23 9.35 18.35
N ALA A 248 7.34 9.90 19.57
CA ALA A 248 6.31 10.80 20.09
C ALA A 248 6.12 12.04 19.20
N SER A 249 7.21 12.58 18.65
CA SER A 249 7.17 13.72 17.72
C SER A 249 6.44 13.37 16.42
N GLN A 250 6.77 12.22 15.81
CA GLN A 250 6.09 11.75 14.59
C GLN A 250 4.60 11.51 14.82
N ARG A 251 4.20 10.92 15.96
CA ARG A 251 2.76 10.80 16.31
C ARG A 251 2.09 12.16 16.48
N ALA A 252 2.75 13.11 17.14
CA ALA A 252 2.20 14.45 17.31
C ALA A 252 2.02 15.17 15.96
N GLN A 253 2.96 14.99 15.03
CA GLN A 253 2.84 15.52 13.66
C GLN A 253 1.69 14.84 12.91
N ALA A 254 1.60 13.52 12.95
CA ALA A 254 0.54 12.74 12.29
C ALA A 254 -0.88 13.14 12.76
N ARG A 255 -1.02 13.57 14.02
CA ARG A 255 -2.30 14.05 14.57
C ARG A 255 -2.66 15.49 14.21
N ARG A 256 -1.69 16.30 13.77
CA ARG A 256 -1.95 17.68 13.32
C ARG A 256 -2.51 17.75 11.90
N ASP A 257 -2.34 16.68 11.12
CA ASP A 257 -2.79 16.60 9.71
C ASP A 257 -2.38 17.81 8.86
N GLU A 258 -1.16 18.32 9.11
CA GLU A 258 -0.63 19.48 8.40
C GLU A 258 0.16 19.02 7.16
N PRO A 259 -0.26 19.42 5.95
CA PRO A 259 0.48 19.12 4.74
C PRO A 259 1.85 19.82 4.75
N SER A 260 2.86 19.14 4.20
CA SER A 260 4.19 19.75 4.03
C SER A 260 4.08 20.94 3.08
N PRO A 261 4.51 22.15 3.47
CA PRO A 261 4.34 23.37 2.67
C PRO A 261 5.11 23.35 1.34
N ASP A 262 6.12 22.49 1.22
CA ASP A 262 7.08 22.49 0.10
C ASP A 262 6.67 21.60 -1.08
N ALA A 263 5.61 20.79 -0.94
CA ALA A 263 5.14 19.90 -2.00
C ALA A 263 3.83 20.42 -2.60
N ARG A 264 3.93 21.01 -3.80
CA ARG A 264 2.77 21.43 -4.60
C ARG A 264 2.57 20.45 -5.75
N PRO A 265 1.44 19.73 -5.80
CA PRO A 265 1.12 18.88 -6.94
C PRO A 265 0.67 19.73 -8.14
N ASP A 266 0.78 19.17 -9.35
CA ASP A 266 0.23 19.79 -10.55
C ASP A 266 -1.30 19.72 -10.56
N VAL A 267 -1.84 18.62 -10.03
CA VAL A 267 -3.27 18.34 -9.97
C VAL A 267 -3.67 17.82 -8.59
N VAL A 268 -4.85 18.19 -8.11
CA VAL A 268 -5.46 17.66 -6.88
C VAL A 268 -6.71 16.89 -7.24
N LEU A 269 -6.78 15.61 -6.83
CA LEU A 269 -7.95 14.74 -7.00
C LEU A 269 -8.76 14.77 -5.70
N HIS A 270 -9.96 15.35 -5.74
CA HIS A 270 -10.73 15.70 -4.54
C HIS A 270 -11.58 14.55 -4.01
N GLY A 271 -12.19 13.75 -4.88
CA GLY A 271 -13.14 12.70 -4.50
C GLY A 271 -12.99 11.39 -5.25
N SER A 272 -12.27 11.36 -6.38
CA SER A 272 -12.14 10.16 -7.19
C SER A 272 -10.85 10.09 -8.00
N PHE A 273 -10.31 8.86 -8.14
CA PHE A 273 -9.22 8.57 -9.07
C PHE A 273 -9.62 8.82 -10.55
N ALA A 274 -10.92 8.83 -10.87
CA ALA A 274 -11.40 9.13 -12.22
C ALA A 274 -11.24 10.60 -12.62
N GLU A 275 -10.96 11.51 -11.67
CA GLU A 275 -10.72 12.92 -11.98
C GLU A 275 -9.47 13.11 -12.87
N LEU A 276 -8.58 12.13 -12.96
CA LEU A 276 -7.46 12.10 -13.90
C LEU A 276 -7.86 12.44 -15.34
N TRP A 277 -9.02 11.96 -15.81
CA TRP A 277 -9.51 12.21 -17.16
C TRP A 277 -9.86 13.67 -17.45
N SER A 278 -10.05 14.48 -16.41
CA SER A 278 -10.30 15.93 -16.56
C SER A 278 -9.02 16.74 -16.71
N HIS A 279 -7.86 16.13 -16.45
CA HIS A 279 -6.58 16.84 -16.35
C HIS A 279 -5.51 16.34 -17.31
N PHE A 280 -5.62 15.09 -17.76
CA PHE A 280 -4.61 14.42 -18.57
C PHE A 280 -5.26 13.74 -19.78
N ASP A 281 -4.58 13.84 -20.93
CA ASP A 281 -4.83 12.97 -22.06
C ASP A 281 -3.97 11.71 -21.91
N PHE A 282 -4.46 10.57 -22.42
CA PHE A 282 -3.79 9.29 -22.26
C PHE A 282 -3.56 8.63 -23.62
N ALA A 283 -2.33 8.20 -23.87
CA ALA A 283 -1.92 7.59 -25.13
C ALA A 283 -1.36 6.16 -24.93
N PRO A 284 -1.66 5.23 -25.85
CA PRO A 284 -1.20 3.85 -25.75
C PRO A 284 0.33 3.73 -25.86
N ARG A 285 0.91 2.78 -25.13
CA ARG A 285 2.27 2.26 -25.32
C ARG A 285 2.29 0.77 -25.61
N LEU A 286 1.31 0.04 -25.14
CA LEU A 286 1.15 -1.39 -25.42
C LEU A 286 0.50 -1.59 -26.78
N VAL A 287 1.02 -2.55 -27.55
CA VAL A 287 0.38 -2.99 -28.80
C VAL A 287 -0.86 -3.85 -28.49
N PRO A 288 -1.82 -4.00 -29.43
CA PRO A 288 -3.08 -4.70 -29.16
C PRO A 288 -2.93 -6.12 -28.59
N THR A 289 -1.90 -6.86 -28.99
CA THR A 289 -1.62 -8.21 -28.45
C THR A 289 -1.18 -8.17 -26.98
N GLN A 290 -0.41 -7.17 -26.58
CA GLN A 290 -0.02 -6.95 -25.19
C GLN A 290 -1.20 -6.49 -24.35
N VAL A 291 -2.08 -5.64 -24.90
CA VAL A 291 -3.33 -5.25 -24.23
C VAL A 291 -4.24 -6.45 -24.01
N ALA A 292 -4.43 -7.29 -25.04
CA ALA A 292 -5.22 -8.50 -24.91
C ALA A 292 -4.67 -9.46 -23.85
N ALA A 293 -3.34 -9.63 -23.79
CA ALA A 293 -2.69 -10.45 -22.77
C ALA A 293 -2.84 -9.87 -21.36
N LEU A 294 -2.78 -8.55 -21.21
CA LEU A 294 -2.93 -7.85 -19.93
C LEU A 294 -4.38 -7.91 -19.41
N VAL A 295 -5.37 -7.69 -20.28
CA VAL A 295 -6.80 -7.64 -19.90
C VAL A 295 -7.43 -9.03 -19.73
N ALA A 296 -6.82 -10.08 -20.29
CA ALA A 296 -7.31 -11.46 -20.15
C ALA A 296 -6.98 -12.12 -18.79
N GLN A 297 -6.26 -11.41 -17.92
CA GLN A 297 -5.85 -11.84 -16.58
C GLN A 297 -6.99 -11.64 -15.56
#